data_AF-E6XHA3-F1
#
_entry.id   AF-E6XHA3-F1
#
_cell.length_a   1.000
_cell.length_b   1.000
_cell.length_c   1.000
_cell.angle_alpha   90.00
_cell.angle_beta   90.00
_cell.angle_gamma   90.00
#
_symmetry.space_group_name_H-M   'P 1'
#
loop_
_entity.id
_entity.type
_entity.pdbx_description
1 polymer ?
#
loop_
_entity_poly.entity_id
_entity_poly.type
_entity_poly.pdbx_seq_one_letter_code
_entity_poly.pdbx_strand_id
1 'polypeptide(L)'
;MKKKFTLSLLCASMVVLTGCKDEEVIFKTSPEVENQLQQYKVQNDALTRANTQLLAINTQLTSTNNTLKTEIEDLKNNPIVKPYDFASQCKMEGIEFDYVNPNSPTTSTQSLSINMTATTEDCTSCHNAQINPGPHPEFGNCANCHDGHNGNGTLPPSGGPTDPTFNQPEFAAGAIDGKTGASGASFYTPGSYLNAEWLKKQLDAQFNIYRWKEVTTGGVTKLASACGLDNRQHMMDMFPNDGKAYEIEHKYNAIGAKLVATVNKFEEEGVKVQTPNIATFGYGLKEIDGSYFVTMNIMKTNTCYNAIMNGEARLSYYEYDPAALEKTGLEVPSRNRGARIITKTDYKQTSLIDLNRQPLPGFGTGEEFTPTDVNWDSVGSCSLYLKVENIIPLG
;
A
#
# COMPACT_ATOMS: atom_id res chain seq x y z
N MET A 1 40.52 28.46 -21.62
CA MET A 1 40.54 29.54 -20.60
C MET A 1 41.96 30.07 -20.28
N LYS A 2 42.86 30.22 -21.28
CA LYS A 2 44.27 30.62 -21.06
C LYS A 2 44.57 32.12 -21.23
N LYS A 3 43.57 33.00 -21.22
CA LYS A 3 43.75 34.44 -21.51
C LYS A 3 43.24 35.41 -20.43
N LYS A 4 42.74 34.93 -19.28
CA LYS A 4 42.23 35.80 -18.21
C LYS A 4 43.13 35.85 -16.96
N PHE A 5 44.21 35.07 -16.89
CA PHE A 5 45.11 35.06 -15.73
C PHE A 5 46.30 36.03 -15.86
N THR A 6 46.55 36.57 -17.07
CA THR A 6 47.74 37.40 -17.34
C THR A 6 47.51 38.90 -17.12
N LEU A 7 46.27 39.33 -16.84
CA LEU A 7 45.94 40.76 -16.73
C LEU A 7 45.92 41.28 -15.28
N SER A 8 45.81 40.41 -14.29
CA SER A 8 45.79 40.78 -12.87
C SER A 8 47.19 40.91 -12.23
N LEU A 9 48.25 40.45 -12.91
CA LEU A 9 49.64 40.57 -12.42
C LEU A 9 50.31 41.90 -12.84
N LEU A 10 49.69 42.66 -13.76
CA LEU A 10 50.25 43.90 -14.32
C LEU A 10 49.71 45.19 -13.68
N CYS A 11 48.71 45.10 -12.78
CA CYS A 11 48.18 46.26 -12.06
C CYS A 11 48.77 46.45 -10.65
N ALA A 12 49.65 45.54 -10.19
CA ALA A 12 50.39 45.68 -8.93
C ALA A 12 51.74 46.40 -9.09
N SER A 13 52.14 46.77 -10.31
CA SER A 13 53.44 47.37 -10.63
C SER A 13 53.41 48.90 -10.81
N MET A 14 52.36 49.60 -10.39
CA MET A 14 52.22 51.06 -10.57
C MET A 14 51.95 51.88 -9.30
N VAL A 15 52.44 51.43 -8.13
CA VAL A 15 52.57 52.30 -6.95
C VAL A 15 54.01 52.26 -6.44
N VAL A 16 54.92 52.80 -7.23
CA VAL A 16 56.22 53.29 -6.75
C VAL A 16 56.45 54.63 -7.43
N LEU A 17 56.28 55.71 -6.67
CA LEU A 17 57.09 56.93 -6.73
C LEU A 17 56.53 57.94 -5.72
N THR A 18 57.18 58.04 -4.56
CA THR A 18 57.83 59.27 -4.06
C THR A 18 58.48 59.00 -2.70
N GLY A 19 59.75 59.39 -2.53
CA GLY A 19 60.30 59.77 -1.22
C GLY A 19 61.32 58.85 -0.53
N CYS A 20 62.58 58.95 -0.97
CA CYS A 20 63.83 59.00 -0.18
C CYS A 20 64.20 57.99 0.93
N LYS A 21 65.35 57.32 0.67
CA LYS A 21 66.50 56.96 1.53
C LYS A 21 66.39 55.83 2.57
N ASP A 22 67.34 54.91 2.39
CA ASP A 22 68.13 54.18 3.39
C ASP A 22 67.36 53.54 4.55
N GLU A 23 66.73 52.41 4.27
CA GLU A 23 66.74 51.26 5.18
C GLU A 23 66.39 50.02 4.35
N GLU A 24 67.20 48.98 4.48
CA GLU A 24 66.93 47.66 3.90
C GLU A 24 65.74 47.06 4.65
N VAL A 25 64.53 47.54 4.36
CA VAL A 25 63.29 46.97 4.90
C VAL A 25 63.08 45.65 4.18
N ILE A 26 63.66 44.59 4.74
CA ILE A 26 63.25 43.23 4.47
C ILE A 26 61.77 43.18 4.85
N PHE A 27 60.88 43.26 3.86
CA PHE A 27 59.47 42.95 4.04
C PHE A 27 59.40 41.47 4.46
N LYS A 28 59.49 41.21 5.78
CA LYS A 28 59.16 39.90 6.32
C LYS A 28 57.67 39.71 6.04
N THR A 29 57.36 38.77 5.15
CA THR A 29 56.00 38.29 4.95
C THR A 29 55.40 38.03 6.34
N SER A 30 54.24 38.61 6.65
CA SER A 30 53.64 38.34 7.94
C SER A 30 53.34 36.83 8.04
N PRO A 31 53.45 36.22 9.23
CA PRO A 31 53.11 34.81 9.44
C PRO A 31 51.72 34.44 8.91
N GLU A 32 50.78 35.40 8.88
CA GLU A 32 49.45 35.23 8.29
C GLU A 32 49.48 35.04 6.77
N VAL A 33 50.30 35.80 6.04
CA VAL A 33 50.42 35.66 4.58
C VAL A 33 51.11 34.33 4.23
N GLU A 34 52.09 33.89 5.02
CA GLU A 34 52.73 32.58 4.82
C GLU A 34 51.76 31.43 5.11
N ASN A 35 50.93 31.55 6.14
CA ASN A 35 49.91 30.56 6.47
C ASN A 35 48.83 30.48 5.37
N GLN A 36 48.36 31.63 4.86
CA GLN A 36 47.43 31.69 3.72
C GLN A 36 48.01 31.06 2.45
N LEU A 37 49.28 31.35 2.14
CA LEU A 37 49.96 30.75 0.99
C LEU A 37 50.01 29.23 1.11
N GLN A 38 50.25 28.72 2.31
CA GLN A 38 50.31 27.28 2.56
C GLN A 38 48.95 26.60 2.51
N GLN A 39 47.90 27.26 3.01
CA GLN A 39 46.51 26.81 2.83
C GLN A 39 46.13 26.75 1.34
N TYR A 40 46.48 27.76 0.55
CA TYR A 40 46.19 27.77 -0.88
C TYR A 40 46.93 26.68 -1.65
N LYS A 41 48.18 26.36 -1.29
CA LYS A 41 48.89 25.21 -1.88
C LYS A 41 48.19 23.89 -1.59
N VAL A 42 47.78 23.66 -0.34
CA VAL A 42 47.05 22.45 0.06
C VAL A 42 45.72 22.33 -0.69
N GLN A 43 44.98 23.42 -0.83
CA GLN A 43 43.73 23.45 -1.59
C GLN A 43 43.95 23.18 -3.08
N ASN A 44 44.99 23.76 -3.67
CA ASN A 44 45.32 23.56 -5.08
C ASN A 44 45.78 22.12 -5.37
N ASP A 45 46.52 21.50 -4.46
CA ASP A 45 46.88 20.08 -4.54
C ASP A 45 45.64 19.17 -4.41
N ALA A 46 44.70 19.52 -3.52
CA ALA A 46 43.44 18.79 -3.38
C ALA A 46 42.57 18.91 -4.65
N LEU A 47 42.46 20.11 -5.23
CA LEU A 47 41.76 20.35 -6.50
C LEU A 47 42.40 19.59 -7.66
N THR A 48 43.73 19.53 -7.70
CA THR A 48 44.47 18.77 -8.71
C THR A 48 44.15 17.28 -8.61
N ARG A 49 44.15 16.70 -7.40
CA ARG A 49 43.74 15.30 -7.16
C ARG A 49 42.29 15.03 -7.58
N ALA A 50 41.37 15.91 -7.21
CA ALA A 50 39.96 15.79 -7.59
C ALA A 50 39.76 15.83 -9.11
N ASN A 51 40.47 16.72 -9.82
CA ASN A 51 40.43 16.79 -11.28
C ASN A 51 40.99 15.51 -11.93
N THR A 52 42.07 14.94 -11.40
CA THR A 52 42.61 13.67 -11.90
C THR A 52 41.62 12.52 -11.70
N GLN A 53 40.95 12.46 -10.55
CA GLN A 53 39.90 11.45 -10.29
C GLN A 53 38.70 11.61 -11.22
N LEU A 54 38.23 12.85 -11.45
CA LEU A 54 37.13 13.13 -12.38
C LEU A 54 37.49 12.73 -13.81
N LEU A 55 38.72 12.95 -14.26
CA LEU A 55 39.19 12.50 -15.58
C LEU A 55 39.19 10.98 -15.70
N ALA A 56 39.62 10.26 -14.66
CA ALA A 56 39.58 8.81 -14.63
C ALA A 56 38.13 8.27 -14.69
N ILE A 57 37.23 8.83 -13.88
CA ILE A 57 35.80 8.48 -13.87
C ILE A 57 35.17 8.76 -15.23
N ASN A 58 35.45 9.93 -15.83
CA ASN A 58 34.88 10.29 -17.11
C ASN A 58 35.37 9.36 -18.25
N THR A 59 36.63 8.92 -18.17
CA THR A 59 37.20 7.93 -19.10
C THR A 59 36.48 6.59 -18.94
N GLN A 60 36.25 6.14 -17.70
CA GLN A 60 35.52 4.91 -17.41
C GLN A 60 34.07 4.99 -17.91
N LEU A 61 33.35 6.07 -17.62
CA LEU A 61 31.98 6.28 -18.10
C LEU A 61 31.90 6.30 -19.62
N THR A 62 32.87 6.93 -20.30
CA THR A 62 32.95 6.92 -21.76
C THR A 62 33.14 5.50 -22.30
N SER A 63 34.01 4.71 -21.67
CA SER A 63 34.19 3.30 -22.02
C SER A 63 32.91 2.48 -21.83
N THR A 64 32.26 2.60 -20.67
CA THR A 64 31.00 1.90 -20.38
C THR A 64 29.90 2.28 -21.37
N ASN A 65 29.78 3.57 -21.71
CA ASN A 65 28.77 4.04 -22.65
C ASN A 65 29.02 3.50 -24.08
N ASN A 66 30.28 3.37 -24.48
CA ASN A 66 30.63 2.73 -25.75
C ASN A 66 30.31 1.23 -25.74
N THR A 67 30.61 0.51 -24.65
CA THR A 67 30.22 -0.91 -24.48
C THR A 67 28.72 -1.09 -24.60
N LEU A 68 27.93 -0.28 -23.88
CA LEU A 68 26.46 -0.35 -23.93
C LEU A 68 25.91 -0.04 -25.32
N LYS A 69 26.50 0.92 -26.06
CA LYS A 69 26.11 1.19 -27.44
C LYS A 69 26.40 0.00 -28.36
N THR A 70 27.54 -0.65 -28.20
CA THR A 70 27.86 -1.87 -28.95
C THR A 70 26.90 -3.00 -28.62
N GLU A 71 26.59 -3.22 -27.34
CA GLU A 71 25.59 -4.21 -26.91
C GLU A 71 24.20 -3.91 -27.48
N ILE A 72 23.78 -2.64 -27.53
CA ILE A 72 22.52 -2.22 -28.16
C ILE A 72 22.53 -2.48 -29.66
N GLU A 73 23.63 -2.18 -30.37
CA GLU A 73 23.73 -2.44 -31.81
C GLU A 73 23.80 -3.95 -32.12
N ASP A 74 24.46 -4.75 -31.27
CA ASP A 74 24.46 -6.21 -31.38
C ASP A 74 23.06 -6.79 -31.15
N LEU A 75 22.28 -6.22 -30.21
CA LEU A 75 20.87 -6.57 -29.99
C LEU A 75 19.96 -6.17 -31.17
N LYS A 76 20.23 -5.04 -31.83
CA LYS A 76 19.47 -4.61 -33.02
C LYS A 76 19.77 -5.47 -34.26
N ASN A 77 21.02 -5.90 -34.43
CA ASN A 77 21.47 -6.59 -35.64
C ASN A 77 21.35 -8.12 -35.56
N ASN A 78 20.99 -8.67 -34.39
CA ASN A 78 20.80 -10.10 -34.19
C ASN A 78 19.34 -10.38 -33.74
N PRO A 79 18.46 -10.94 -34.60
CA PRO A 79 17.03 -11.10 -34.30
C PRO A 79 16.72 -12.20 -33.27
N ILE A 80 17.73 -12.76 -32.60
CA ILE A 80 17.57 -13.67 -31.46
C ILE A 80 17.75 -12.87 -30.16
N VAL A 81 17.04 -11.75 -30.03
CA VAL A 81 16.78 -11.20 -28.71
C VAL A 81 15.83 -12.20 -28.07
N LYS A 82 16.33 -13.03 -27.15
CA LYS A 82 15.44 -13.83 -26.31
C LYS A 82 14.44 -12.84 -25.71
N PRO A 83 13.14 -13.02 -25.94
CA PRO A 83 12.16 -12.07 -25.42
C PRO A 83 12.32 -12.01 -23.91
N TYR A 84 12.36 -10.82 -23.35
CA TYR A 84 12.59 -10.62 -21.92
C TYR A 84 11.30 -10.69 -21.11
N ASP A 85 10.15 -10.62 -21.79
CA ASP A 85 8.81 -10.66 -21.23
C ASP A 85 7.82 -11.29 -22.23
N PHE A 86 6.60 -11.54 -21.76
CA PHE A 86 5.56 -12.17 -22.57
C PHE A 86 5.05 -11.28 -23.71
N ALA A 87 4.98 -9.96 -23.50
CA ALA A 87 4.56 -9.02 -24.54
C ALA A 87 5.51 -9.06 -25.75
N SER A 88 6.81 -9.12 -25.49
CA SER A 88 7.85 -9.27 -26.51
C SER A 88 7.78 -10.62 -27.22
N GLN A 89 7.47 -11.71 -26.51
CA GLN A 89 7.20 -13.02 -27.13
C GLN A 89 6.03 -12.94 -28.11
N CYS A 90 4.93 -12.31 -27.71
CA CYS A 90 3.73 -12.23 -28.54
C CYS A 90 3.91 -11.29 -29.74
N LYS A 91 4.72 -10.24 -29.61
CA LYS A 91 5.08 -9.38 -30.72
C LYS A 91 5.78 -10.15 -31.85
N MET A 92 6.59 -11.16 -31.53
CA MET A 92 7.22 -12.03 -32.54
C MET A 92 6.19 -12.90 -33.30
N GLU A 93 5.06 -13.23 -32.67
CA GLU A 93 3.93 -13.90 -33.32
C GLU A 93 2.98 -12.92 -34.04
N GLY A 94 3.34 -11.64 -34.10
CA GLY A 94 2.53 -10.59 -34.72
C GLY A 94 1.37 -10.08 -33.87
N ILE A 95 1.32 -10.41 -32.57
CA ILE A 95 0.29 -9.96 -31.62
C ILE A 95 0.92 -8.96 -30.64
N GLU A 96 0.61 -7.68 -30.84
CA GLU A 96 1.12 -6.59 -29.99
C GLU A 96 0.12 -6.25 -28.88
N PHE A 97 0.63 -6.11 -27.66
CA PHE A 97 -0.09 -5.56 -26.51
C PHE A 97 0.89 -4.96 -25.51
N ASP A 98 0.42 -4.00 -24.72
CA ASP A 98 1.19 -3.41 -23.64
C ASP A 98 1.00 -4.19 -22.34
N TYR A 99 2.07 -4.35 -21.58
CA TYR A 99 1.99 -4.88 -20.22
C TYR A 99 1.22 -3.89 -19.33
N VAL A 100 0.24 -4.42 -18.59
CA VAL A 100 -0.57 -3.70 -17.60
C VAL A 100 -0.26 -4.26 -16.23
N ASN A 101 0.44 -3.49 -15.38
CA ASN A 101 0.69 -3.89 -14.00
C ASN A 101 -0.64 -3.99 -13.23
N PRO A 102 -1.07 -5.19 -12.81
CA PRO A 102 -2.35 -5.37 -12.12
C PRO A 102 -2.32 -4.84 -10.67
N ASN A 103 -1.14 -4.44 -10.19
CA ASN A 103 -0.90 -3.87 -8.86
C ASN A 103 -0.33 -2.45 -8.94
N SER A 104 -0.52 -1.75 -10.06
CA SER A 104 -0.05 -0.37 -10.17
C SER A 104 -0.64 0.45 -9.01
N PRO A 105 0.19 1.21 -8.27
CA PRO A 105 -0.30 2.04 -7.18
C PRO A 105 -1.37 2.97 -7.76
N THR A 106 -2.50 3.00 -7.09
CA THR A 106 -3.67 3.75 -7.51
C THR A 106 -3.35 5.24 -7.35
N THR A 107 -2.71 5.84 -8.34
CA THR A 107 -2.76 7.29 -8.51
C THR A 107 -4.23 7.66 -8.61
N SER A 108 -4.62 8.71 -7.90
CA SER A 108 -5.95 9.27 -7.57
C SER A 108 -7.12 9.19 -8.58
N THR A 109 -6.97 8.57 -9.75
CA THR A 109 -7.98 8.50 -10.82
C THR A 109 -8.25 7.11 -11.40
N GLN A 110 -7.60 6.03 -10.96
CA GLN A 110 -7.89 4.69 -11.51
C GLN A 110 -7.94 3.60 -10.44
N SER A 111 -8.83 3.74 -9.46
CA SER A 111 -9.27 2.60 -8.66
C SER A 111 -10.38 1.88 -9.42
N LEU A 112 -10.05 0.83 -10.17
CA LEU A 112 -11.06 -0.17 -10.54
C LEU A 112 -11.50 -0.85 -9.25
N SER A 113 -12.59 -0.34 -8.67
CA SER A 113 -13.25 -0.92 -7.52
C SER A 113 -13.80 -2.29 -7.94
N ILE A 114 -13.14 -3.37 -7.49
CA ILE A 114 -13.86 -4.62 -7.30
C ILE A 114 -14.66 -4.42 -6.01
N ASN A 115 -15.83 -3.80 -6.16
CA ASN A 115 -16.81 -3.72 -5.10
C ASN A 115 -17.27 -5.15 -4.79
N MET A 116 -16.65 -5.82 -3.82
CA MET A 116 -17.37 -6.82 -3.03
C MET A 116 -18.19 -6.07 -1.98
N THR A 117 -19.09 -5.21 -2.45
CA THR A 117 -20.13 -4.63 -1.61
C THR A 117 -21.13 -5.73 -1.31
N ALA A 118 -21.09 -6.26 -0.09
CA ALA A 118 -22.31 -6.77 0.54
C ALA A 118 -23.23 -5.57 0.79
N THR A 119 -23.98 -5.18 -0.24
CA THR A 119 -25.19 -4.38 -0.09
C THR A 119 -26.23 -5.20 0.67
N THR A 120 -27.23 -4.52 1.20
CA THR A 120 -28.33 -5.00 2.07
C THR A 120 -29.27 -6.04 1.45
N GLU A 121 -28.87 -6.73 0.39
CA GLU A 121 -29.54 -7.89 -0.18
C GLU A 121 -28.48 -8.98 -0.30
N ASP A 122 -28.45 -9.86 0.70
CA ASP A 122 -27.56 -11.01 0.71
C ASP A 122 -27.91 -11.86 -0.53
N CYS A 123 -27.05 -11.86 -1.55
CA CYS A 123 -27.27 -12.61 -2.81
C CYS A 123 -27.31 -14.14 -2.60
N THR A 124 -27.19 -14.60 -1.35
CA THR A 124 -27.47 -15.96 -0.88
C THR A 124 -28.86 -16.45 -1.28
N SER A 125 -29.84 -15.55 -1.39
CA SER A 125 -31.18 -15.86 -1.90
C SER A 125 -31.19 -16.27 -3.38
N CYS A 126 -30.26 -15.77 -4.21
CA CYS A 126 -30.14 -16.12 -5.64
C CYS A 126 -29.21 -17.34 -5.90
N HIS A 127 -28.40 -17.77 -4.92
CA HIS A 127 -27.38 -18.82 -5.08
C HIS A 127 -27.56 -20.08 -4.22
N ASN A 128 -28.72 -20.28 -3.61
CA ASN A 128 -28.99 -21.52 -2.89
C ASN A 128 -29.05 -22.72 -3.85
N ALA A 129 -28.12 -23.67 -3.66
CA ALA A 129 -27.85 -24.82 -4.51
C ALA A 129 -28.95 -25.91 -4.57
N GLN A 130 -30.18 -25.62 -4.13
CA GLN A 130 -31.23 -26.65 -4.03
C GLN A 130 -32.55 -26.34 -4.73
N ILE A 131 -32.73 -25.19 -5.39
CA ILE A 131 -34.03 -24.92 -6.03
C ILE A 131 -33.82 -24.36 -7.45
N ASN A 132 -34.10 -25.22 -8.44
CA ASN A 132 -34.31 -24.88 -9.83
C ASN A 132 -35.75 -25.34 -10.15
N PRO A 133 -36.67 -24.53 -10.73
CA PRO A 133 -36.38 -23.41 -11.64
C PRO A 133 -37.12 -22.07 -11.37
N GLY A 134 -36.49 -20.98 -11.83
CA GLY A 134 -37.15 -19.75 -12.31
C GLY A 134 -37.53 -18.69 -11.26
N PRO A 135 -37.59 -17.40 -11.65
CA PRO A 135 -37.53 -16.26 -10.73
C PRO A 135 -38.82 -16.13 -9.93
N HIS A 136 -38.73 -16.39 -8.62
CA HIS A 136 -39.83 -16.14 -7.71
C HIS A 136 -39.98 -14.62 -7.49
N PRO A 137 -41.13 -14.01 -7.83
CA PRO A 137 -41.38 -12.57 -7.67
C PRO A 137 -41.40 -12.10 -6.20
N GLU A 138 -41.23 -13.04 -5.27
CA GLU A 138 -41.31 -12.84 -3.82
C GLU A 138 -39.94 -12.46 -3.20
N PHE A 139 -38.83 -12.65 -3.92
CA PHE A 139 -37.46 -12.44 -3.41
C PHE A 139 -36.69 -11.27 -4.05
N GLY A 140 -37.38 -10.39 -4.78
CA GLY A 140 -36.75 -9.22 -5.42
C GLY A 140 -36.00 -9.55 -6.72
N ASN A 141 -35.49 -8.50 -7.37
CA ASN A 141 -34.81 -8.60 -8.66
C ASN A 141 -33.32 -8.96 -8.45
N CYS A 142 -32.92 -10.18 -8.79
CA CYS A 142 -31.51 -10.63 -8.76
C CYS A 142 -30.58 -9.87 -9.75
N ALA A 143 -31.10 -8.96 -10.60
CA ALA A 143 -30.27 -8.15 -11.50
C ALA A 143 -29.19 -7.34 -10.76
N ASN A 144 -29.50 -6.86 -9.55
CA ASN A 144 -28.58 -6.07 -8.74
C ASN A 144 -27.33 -6.87 -8.28
N CYS A 145 -27.43 -8.21 -8.23
CA CYS A 145 -26.29 -9.09 -7.89
C CYS A 145 -25.34 -9.33 -9.09
N HIS A 146 -25.80 -9.05 -10.32
CA HIS A 146 -25.02 -9.24 -11.55
C HIS A 146 -24.66 -7.92 -12.26
N ASP A 147 -25.20 -6.78 -11.80
CA ASP A 147 -24.81 -5.45 -12.26
C ASP A 147 -23.47 -5.02 -11.63
N GLY A 148 -22.41 -5.72 -12.04
CA GLY A 148 -21.04 -5.51 -11.59
C GLY A 148 -20.04 -5.44 -12.73
N HIS A 149 -20.42 -4.94 -13.91
CA HIS A 149 -19.47 -4.74 -15.03
C HIS A 149 -19.59 -3.40 -15.77
N ASN A 150 -20.56 -2.55 -15.44
CA ASN A 150 -20.67 -1.25 -16.10
C ASN A 150 -19.88 -0.21 -15.31
N GLY A 151 -18.72 0.16 -15.87
CA GLY A 151 -17.74 1.08 -15.33
C GLY A 151 -18.20 2.53 -15.16
N ASN A 152 -19.20 2.76 -14.32
CA ASN A 152 -19.38 4.06 -13.69
C ASN A 152 -18.41 4.15 -12.51
N GLY A 153 -17.21 4.65 -12.79
CA GLY A 153 -16.20 4.94 -11.78
C GLY A 153 -16.84 5.69 -10.62
N THR A 154 -16.73 5.12 -9.42
CA THR A 154 -17.04 5.85 -8.19
C THR A 154 -16.15 7.09 -8.19
N LEU A 155 -16.74 8.26 -7.93
CA LEU A 155 -15.98 9.49 -7.78
C LEU A 155 -14.79 9.25 -6.84
N PRO A 156 -13.60 9.81 -7.13
CA PRO A 156 -12.46 9.68 -6.23
C PRO A 156 -12.86 10.22 -4.85
N PRO A 157 -12.32 9.66 -3.76
CA PRO A 157 -12.63 10.12 -2.42
C PRO A 157 -12.37 11.62 -2.29
N SER A 158 -13.18 12.31 -1.49
CA SER A 158 -12.94 13.73 -1.21
C SER A 158 -11.75 13.90 -0.25
N GLY A 159 -10.86 14.83 -0.55
CA GLY A 159 -9.65 15.09 0.24
C GLY A 159 -8.54 14.05 0.04
N GLY A 160 -7.42 14.27 0.74
CA GLY A 160 -6.28 13.37 0.79
C GLY A 160 -6.49 12.17 1.72
N PRO A 161 -5.75 11.07 1.54
CA PRO A 161 -5.87 9.89 2.38
C PRO A 161 -5.44 10.13 3.84
N THR A 162 -4.61 11.14 4.08
CA THR A 162 -4.18 11.60 5.40
C THR A 162 -5.08 12.69 5.99
N ASP A 163 -6.08 13.17 5.24
CA ASP A 163 -7.04 14.16 5.74
C ASP A 163 -8.05 13.45 6.66
N PRO A 164 -8.07 13.75 7.96
CA PRO A 164 -8.83 12.95 8.90
C PRO A 164 -10.34 13.20 8.77
N THR A 165 -11.12 12.11 8.62
CA THR A 165 -12.59 12.19 8.67
C THR A 165 -13.10 12.47 10.09
N PHE A 166 -12.35 12.04 11.10
CA PHE A 166 -12.69 12.19 12.52
C PHE A 166 -11.67 13.07 13.24
N ASN A 167 -12.09 13.73 14.33
CA ASN A 167 -11.17 14.50 15.16
C ASN A 167 -10.03 13.61 15.67
N GLN A 168 -8.80 14.06 15.44
CA GLN A 168 -7.62 13.32 15.86
C GLN A 168 -7.35 13.54 17.35
N PRO A 169 -7.04 12.48 18.11
CA PRO A 169 -6.65 12.63 19.50
C PRO A 169 -5.35 13.44 19.63
N GLU A 170 -5.28 14.34 20.60
CA GLU A 170 -4.04 15.01 20.97
C GLU A 170 -3.20 14.10 21.87
N PHE A 171 -1.97 13.83 21.46
CA PHE A 171 -1.03 13.03 22.25
C PHE A 171 0.02 13.92 22.92
N ALA A 172 0.11 13.83 24.24
CA ALA A 172 1.29 14.35 24.94
C ALA A 172 2.53 13.54 24.51
N ALA A 173 3.64 14.22 24.20
CA ALA A 173 4.88 13.56 23.80
C ALA A 173 5.33 12.54 24.87
N GLY A 174 5.58 11.29 24.44
CA GLY A 174 6.02 10.21 25.33
C GLY A 174 4.91 9.52 26.14
N ALA A 175 3.65 9.90 26.00
CA ALA A 175 2.54 9.19 26.63
C ALA A 175 2.24 7.88 25.90
N ILE A 176 2.25 6.76 26.63
CA ILE A 176 1.59 5.52 26.17
C ILE A 176 0.10 5.78 26.30
N ASP A 177 -0.58 6.04 25.19
CA ASP A 177 -2.01 6.24 25.24
C ASP A 177 -2.73 4.89 25.26
N GLY A 178 -3.13 4.46 26.45
CA GLY A 178 -3.95 3.25 26.64
C GLY A 178 -5.34 3.35 26.00
N LYS A 179 -5.85 4.55 25.67
CA LYS A 179 -7.14 4.72 24.98
C LYS A 179 -7.03 4.41 23.50
N THR A 180 -5.93 4.77 22.85
CA THR A 180 -5.70 4.43 21.44
C THR A 180 -4.88 3.16 21.25
N GLY A 181 -4.14 2.71 22.27
CA GLY A 181 -3.19 1.61 22.18
C GLY A 181 -1.90 1.98 21.44
N ALA A 182 -1.55 3.28 21.37
CA ALA A 182 -0.34 3.75 20.67
C ALA A 182 0.89 3.82 21.61
N SER A 183 2.06 3.47 21.09
CA SER A 183 3.33 3.83 21.73
C SER A 183 3.75 5.26 21.32
N GLY A 184 3.36 6.27 22.09
CA GLY A 184 3.88 7.64 21.95
C GLY A 184 3.41 8.42 20.72
N ALA A 185 4.11 9.52 20.41
CA ALA A 185 3.80 10.42 19.29
C ALA A 185 3.63 9.61 18.00
N SER A 186 2.58 9.89 17.21
CA SER A 186 2.13 9.08 16.09
C SER A 186 3.17 9.00 14.95
N PHE A 187 4.15 8.10 15.12
CA PHE A 187 5.32 7.89 14.26
C PHE A 187 4.97 7.55 12.80
N TYR A 188 3.73 7.13 12.53
CA TYR A 188 3.29 6.65 11.22
C TYR A 188 2.19 7.50 10.57
N THR A 189 1.93 8.73 11.06
CA THR A 189 0.93 9.64 10.46
C THR A 189 1.07 9.78 8.93
N PRO A 190 2.28 9.95 8.35
CA PRO A 190 2.44 10.05 6.89
C PRO A 190 2.08 8.78 6.10
N GLY A 191 2.00 7.63 6.76
CA GLY A 191 1.57 6.36 6.19
C GLY A 191 0.17 5.93 6.64
N SER A 192 -0.59 6.82 7.27
CA SER A 192 -1.88 6.47 7.88
C SER A 192 -3.06 6.88 7.00
N TYR A 193 -3.98 5.95 6.74
CA TYR A 193 -5.27 6.24 6.11
C TYR A 193 -6.22 6.80 7.18
N LEU A 194 -6.32 8.12 7.28
CA LEU A 194 -7.18 8.82 8.26
C LEU A 194 -8.54 9.21 7.66
N ASN A 195 -8.61 9.26 6.34
CA ASN A 195 -9.84 9.46 5.60
C ASN A 195 -10.59 8.12 5.44
N ALA A 196 -11.86 8.09 5.87
CA ALA A 196 -12.68 6.88 5.87
C ALA A 196 -12.96 6.33 4.46
N GLU A 197 -13.16 7.20 3.46
CA GLU A 197 -13.40 6.77 2.08
C GLU A 197 -12.15 6.14 1.45
N TRP A 198 -10.97 6.72 1.71
CA TRP A 198 -9.70 6.14 1.31
C TRP A 198 -9.42 4.81 2.04
N LEU A 199 -9.63 4.76 3.35
CA LEU A 199 -9.46 3.54 4.14
C LEU A 199 -10.42 2.44 3.67
N LYS A 200 -11.67 2.77 3.34
CA LYS A 200 -12.65 1.83 2.76
C LYS A 200 -12.10 1.20 1.48
N LYS A 201 -11.66 2.02 0.52
CA LYS A 201 -11.07 1.52 -0.73
C LYS A 201 -9.86 0.62 -0.46
N GLN A 202 -9.02 1.00 0.50
CA GLN A 202 -7.80 0.27 0.80
C GLN A 202 -8.04 -1.05 1.54
N LEU A 203 -9.06 -1.12 2.41
CA LEU A 203 -9.47 -2.37 3.06
C LEU A 203 -9.91 -3.42 2.03
N ASP A 204 -10.50 -3.00 0.91
CA ASP A 204 -10.94 -3.88 -0.17
C ASP A 204 -9.86 -4.11 -1.24
N ALA A 205 -8.73 -3.42 -1.13
CA ALA A 205 -7.65 -3.51 -2.11
C ALA A 205 -6.97 -4.89 -2.05
N GLN A 206 -6.76 -5.46 -3.24
CA GLN A 206 -6.18 -6.78 -3.42
C GLN A 206 -4.92 -6.71 -4.29
N PHE A 207 -3.94 -7.53 -3.92
CA PHE A 207 -2.78 -7.84 -4.73
C PHE A 207 -3.15 -8.96 -5.71
N ASN A 208 -3.04 -8.67 -7.00
CA ASN A 208 -3.34 -9.58 -8.10
C ASN A 208 -2.06 -10.23 -8.61
N ILE A 209 -2.12 -11.55 -8.82
CA ILE A 209 -1.02 -12.38 -9.29
C ILE A 209 -1.51 -13.12 -10.52
N TYR A 210 -0.82 -12.92 -11.64
CA TYR A 210 -1.02 -13.67 -12.87
C TYR A 210 0.23 -14.49 -13.13
N ARG A 211 0.07 -15.81 -13.33
CA ARG A 211 1.18 -16.72 -13.59
C ARG A 211 0.78 -17.86 -14.52
N TRP A 212 1.76 -18.47 -15.18
CA TRP A 212 1.55 -19.70 -15.92
C TRP A 212 1.32 -20.87 -14.97
N LYS A 213 0.27 -21.64 -15.22
CA LYS A 213 -0.01 -22.88 -14.52
C LYS A 213 -0.08 -24.02 -15.52
N GLU A 214 0.80 -25.00 -15.34
CA GLU A 214 0.76 -26.24 -16.11
C GLU A 214 -0.53 -27.01 -15.79
N VAL A 215 -1.20 -27.49 -16.84
CA VAL A 215 -2.45 -28.25 -16.73
C VAL A 215 -2.38 -29.55 -17.51
N THR A 216 -3.07 -30.56 -17.02
CA THR A 216 -3.11 -31.90 -17.64
C THR A 216 -4.27 -32.06 -18.62
N THR A 217 -5.25 -31.16 -18.62
CA THR A 217 -6.41 -31.19 -19.52
C THR A 217 -6.85 -29.75 -19.82
N GLY A 218 -7.11 -29.44 -21.09
CA GLY A 218 -7.31 -28.05 -21.53
C GLY A 218 -6.00 -27.27 -21.66
N GLY A 219 -6.09 -25.94 -21.74
CA GLY A 219 -4.94 -25.05 -21.84
C GLY A 219 -4.35 -24.89 -23.25
N VAL A 220 -3.35 -24.02 -23.37
CA VAL A 220 -2.62 -23.72 -24.61
C VAL A 220 -1.23 -24.33 -24.57
N THR A 221 -0.79 -24.91 -25.69
CA THR A 221 0.53 -25.54 -25.83
C THR A 221 1.48 -24.78 -26.74
N LYS A 222 1.00 -23.69 -27.38
CA LYS A 222 1.74 -22.89 -28.34
C LYS A 222 1.67 -21.42 -28.00
N LEU A 223 2.76 -20.71 -28.25
CA LEU A 223 2.88 -19.28 -28.00
C LEU A 223 1.77 -18.47 -28.69
N ALA A 224 1.51 -18.70 -29.98
CA ALA A 224 0.46 -18.00 -30.72
C ALA A 224 -0.94 -18.10 -30.05
N SER A 225 -1.25 -19.26 -29.46
CA SER A 225 -2.50 -19.45 -28.70
C SER A 225 -2.47 -18.77 -27.34
N ALA A 226 -1.31 -18.79 -26.66
CA ALA A 226 -1.12 -18.08 -25.40
C ALA A 226 -1.29 -16.56 -25.55
N CYS A 227 -0.81 -16.00 -26.66
CA CYS A 227 -0.95 -14.58 -27.01
C CYS A 227 -2.39 -14.15 -27.29
N GLY A 228 -3.32 -15.10 -27.48
CA GLY A 228 -4.74 -14.84 -27.64
C GLY A 228 -5.55 -14.95 -26.35
N LEU A 229 -4.93 -15.31 -25.21
CA LEU A 229 -5.65 -15.50 -23.95
C LEU A 229 -6.14 -14.17 -23.36
N ASP A 230 -7.26 -14.24 -22.64
CA ASP A 230 -7.70 -13.17 -21.76
C ASP A 230 -6.73 -13.00 -20.60
N ASN A 231 -6.61 -11.77 -20.09
CA ASN A 231 -5.66 -11.37 -19.05
C ASN A 231 -4.16 -11.50 -19.39
N ARG A 232 -3.81 -11.82 -20.64
CA ARG A 232 -2.42 -11.87 -21.13
C ARG A 232 -1.62 -10.60 -20.83
N GLN A 233 -2.28 -9.45 -20.85
CA GLN A 233 -1.65 -8.15 -20.61
C GLN A 233 -1.06 -8.02 -19.20
N HIS A 234 -1.49 -8.85 -18.25
CA HIS A 234 -1.02 -8.85 -16.87
C HIS A 234 0.13 -9.83 -16.61
N MET A 235 0.47 -10.67 -17.59
CA MET A 235 1.54 -11.66 -17.47
C MET A 235 2.91 -11.00 -17.63
N MET A 236 3.73 -11.10 -16.59
CA MET A 236 5.14 -10.67 -16.64
C MET A 236 6.04 -11.79 -17.18
N ASP A 237 5.77 -13.03 -16.78
CA ASP A 237 6.57 -14.19 -17.15
C ASP A 237 6.30 -14.65 -18.59
N MET A 238 7.38 -14.96 -19.30
CA MET A 238 7.33 -15.63 -20.60
C MET A 238 6.52 -16.92 -20.57
N PHE A 239 5.81 -17.20 -21.68
CA PHE A 239 5.25 -18.52 -21.94
C PHE A 239 6.38 -19.56 -22.01
N PRO A 240 6.31 -20.68 -21.26
CA PRO A 240 7.41 -21.64 -21.14
C PRO A 240 7.82 -22.34 -22.43
N ASN A 241 6.90 -22.45 -23.41
CA ASN A 241 7.13 -23.04 -24.75
C ASN A 241 7.87 -24.39 -24.75
N ASP A 242 7.60 -25.24 -23.76
CA ASP A 242 8.23 -26.56 -23.57
C ASP A 242 7.37 -27.72 -24.10
N GLY A 243 6.28 -27.41 -24.82
CA GLY A 243 5.34 -28.36 -25.40
C GLY A 243 4.24 -28.83 -24.44
N LYS A 244 4.26 -28.39 -23.18
CA LYS A 244 3.20 -28.69 -22.22
C LYS A 244 2.04 -27.69 -22.34
N ALA A 245 0.90 -28.05 -21.76
CA ALA A 245 -0.28 -27.20 -21.74
C ALA A 245 -0.27 -26.29 -20.52
N TYR A 246 -0.54 -25.00 -20.75
CA TYR A 246 -0.64 -23.99 -19.69
C TYR A 246 -1.94 -23.20 -19.79
N GLU A 247 -2.37 -22.67 -18.66
CA GLU A 247 -3.37 -21.61 -18.55
C GLU A 247 -2.80 -20.43 -17.76
N ILE A 248 -3.42 -19.25 -17.88
CA ILE A 248 -3.15 -18.12 -17.00
C ILE A 248 -3.93 -18.36 -15.71
N GLU A 249 -3.23 -18.60 -14.62
CA GLU A 249 -3.83 -18.63 -13.29
C GLU A 249 -3.85 -17.21 -12.71
N HIS A 250 -5.04 -16.70 -12.41
CA HIS A 250 -5.23 -15.47 -11.66
C HIS A 250 -5.52 -15.80 -10.20
N LYS A 251 -4.69 -15.28 -9.31
CA LYS A 251 -4.90 -15.29 -7.85
C LYS A 251 -4.92 -13.88 -7.33
N TYR A 252 -5.64 -13.66 -6.24
CA TYR A 252 -5.64 -12.40 -5.55
C TYR A 252 -5.58 -12.62 -4.04
N ASN A 253 -4.98 -11.68 -3.32
CA ASN A 253 -4.91 -11.67 -1.86
C ASN A 253 -5.14 -10.24 -1.35
N ALA A 254 -5.63 -10.08 -0.12
CA ALA A 254 -5.71 -8.75 0.50
C ALA A 254 -4.31 -8.12 0.64
N ILE A 255 -4.19 -6.81 0.38
CA ILE A 255 -2.89 -6.10 0.47
C ILE A 255 -2.40 -5.98 1.92
N GLY A 256 -3.32 -5.85 2.87
CA GLY A 256 -2.98 -5.65 4.28
C GLY A 256 -3.62 -6.66 5.22
N ALA A 257 -3.00 -6.82 6.38
CA ALA A 257 -3.52 -7.59 7.50
C ALA A 257 -4.62 -6.80 8.22
N LYS A 258 -5.67 -7.52 8.64
CA LYS A 258 -6.84 -6.99 9.33
C LYS A 258 -6.95 -7.65 10.70
N LEU A 259 -6.73 -6.87 11.76
CA LEU A 259 -6.75 -7.34 13.14
C LEU A 259 -7.96 -6.76 13.88
N VAL A 260 -8.56 -7.58 14.72
CA VAL A 260 -9.64 -7.23 15.63
C VAL A 260 -9.18 -7.54 17.05
N ALA A 261 -9.09 -6.52 17.89
CA ALA A 261 -8.75 -6.61 19.30
C ALA A 261 -10.00 -6.32 20.14
N THR A 262 -10.31 -7.27 21.03
CA THR A 262 -11.34 -7.16 22.05
C THR A 262 -10.75 -7.56 23.41
N VAL A 263 -11.53 -7.44 24.47
CA VAL A 263 -11.10 -7.79 25.83
C VAL A 263 -11.97 -8.93 26.36
N ASN A 264 -11.35 -10.03 26.78
CA ASN A 264 -12.04 -11.04 27.57
C ASN A 264 -12.22 -10.48 28.98
N LYS A 265 -13.43 -10.56 29.52
CA LYS A 265 -13.72 -10.22 30.92
C LYS A 265 -14.33 -11.45 31.59
N PHE A 266 -13.71 -11.92 32.66
CA PHE A 266 -14.19 -13.06 33.43
C PHE A 266 -13.83 -12.90 34.90
N GLU A 267 -14.39 -13.75 35.75
CA GLU A 267 -14.06 -13.82 37.18
C GLU A 267 -13.23 -15.08 37.45
N GLU A 268 -12.10 -14.91 38.12
CA GLU A 268 -11.21 -15.99 38.54
C GLU A 268 -10.97 -15.83 40.04
N GLU A 269 -11.38 -16.83 40.83
CA GLU A 269 -11.25 -16.80 42.30
C GLU A 269 -11.85 -15.55 42.99
N GLY A 270 -12.96 -15.03 42.46
CA GLY A 270 -13.60 -13.81 42.98
C GLY A 270 -12.96 -12.50 42.49
N VAL A 271 -11.96 -12.58 41.62
CA VAL A 271 -11.26 -11.42 41.05
C VAL A 271 -11.70 -11.21 39.61
N LYS A 272 -12.07 -9.97 39.26
CA LYS A 272 -12.36 -9.59 37.87
C LYS A 272 -11.07 -9.52 37.07
N VAL A 273 -10.90 -10.43 36.12
CA VAL A 273 -9.73 -10.53 35.24
C VAL A 273 -10.08 -9.99 33.86
N GLN A 274 -9.12 -9.28 33.24
CA GLN A 274 -9.20 -8.82 31.86
C GLN A 274 -7.97 -9.30 31.08
N THR A 275 -8.19 -9.96 29.94
CA THR A 275 -7.11 -10.38 29.05
C THR A 275 -7.36 -9.93 27.62
N PRO A 276 -6.32 -9.56 26.86
CA PRO A 276 -6.49 -9.19 25.46
C PRO A 276 -6.89 -10.41 24.62
N ASN A 277 -7.82 -10.19 23.69
CA ASN A 277 -8.19 -11.14 22.66
C ASN A 277 -7.93 -10.49 21.30
N ILE A 278 -6.98 -11.02 20.53
CA ILE A 278 -6.63 -10.50 19.21
C ILE A 278 -6.88 -11.61 18.19
N ALA A 279 -7.60 -11.27 17.12
CA ALA A 279 -7.91 -12.19 16.04
C ALA A 279 -7.75 -11.52 14.68
N THR A 280 -7.49 -12.32 13.65
CA THR A 280 -7.41 -11.88 12.26
C THR A 280 -8.72 -12.26 11.56
N PHE A 281 -9.48 -11.28 11.11
CA PHE A 281 -10.73 -11.48 10.38
C PHE A 281 -10.81 -10.54 9.18
N GLY A 282 -11.48 -11.00 8.12
CA GLY A 282 -11.88 -10.13 7.03
C GLY A 282 -12.99 -9.19 7.51
N TYR A 283 -12.72 -7.90 7.57
CA TYR A 283 -13.73 -6.87 7.81
C TYR A 283 -13.70 -5.81 6.72
N GLY A 284 -14.86 -5.25 6.40
CA GLY A 284 -15.03 -4.14 5.46
C GLY A 284 -15.42 -2.86 6.18
N LEU A 285 -15.40 -1.74 5.45
CA LEU A 285 -15.95 -0.46 5.93
C LEU A 285 -17.13 -0.03 5.06
N LYS A 286 -18.24 0.32 5.68
CA LYS A 286 -19.48 0.72 5.01
C LYS A 286 -19.92 2.09 5.51
N GLU A 287 -20.42 2.90 4.59
CA GLU A 287 -21.08 4.16 4.94
C GLU A 287 -22.59 3.94 4.90
N ILE A 288 -23.28 4.36 5.95
CA ILE A 288 -24.74 4.28 6.11
C ILE A 288 -25.17 5.59 6.75
N ASP A 289 -26.02 6.35 6.05
CA ASP A 289 -26.57 7.63 6.52
C ASP A 289 -25.51 8.61 7.05
N GLY A 290 -24.38 8.71 6.34
CA GLY A 290 -23.25 9.59 6.71
C GLY A 290 -22.42 9.12 7.92
N SER A 291 -22.70 7.93 8.44
CA SER A 291 -21.89 7.26 9.47
C SER A 291 -21.13 6.09 8.88
N TYR A 292 -19.92 5.84 9.39
CA TYR A 292 -19.10 4.70 8.97
C TYR A 292 -19.22 3.53 9.94
N PHE A 293 -19.28 2.32 9.40
CA PHE A 293 -19.42 1.06 10.13
C PHE A 293 -18.40 0.05 9.63
N VAL A 294 -17.69 -0.57 10.57
CA VAL A 294 -16.98 -1.81 10.26
C VAL A 294 -17.98 -2.95 10.25
N THR A 295 -17.95 -3.76 9.18
CA THR A 295 -18.85 -4.90 9.01
C THR A 295 -18.05 -6.19 8.91
N MET A 296 -18.47 -7.23 9.65
CA MET A 296 -17.88 -8.57 9.54
C MET A 296 -18.90 -9.65 9.92
N ASN A 297 -18.80 -10.82 9.28
CA ASN A 297 -19.54 -12.01 9.67
C ASN A 297 -18.54 -13.04 10.23
N ILE A 298 -18.73 -13.45 11.47
CA ILE A 298 -17.84 -14.37 12.17
C ILE A 298 -18.64 -15.43 12.91
N MET A 299 -18.10 -16.66 12.98
CA MET A 299 -18.67 -17.71 13.81
C MET A 299 -18.67 -17.33 15.30
N LYS A 300 -19.45 -18.04 16.12
CA LYS A 300 -19.39 -17.93 17.58
C LYS A 300 -17.95 -18.14 18.06
N THR A 301 -17.32 -17.06 18.45
CA THR A 301 -15.91 -16.95 18.89
C THR A 301 -15.82 -15.96 20.03
N ASN A 302 -14.69 -15.94 20.75
CA ASN A 302 -14.43 -14.93 21.77
C ASN A 302 -14.53 -13.51 21.22
N THR A 303 -14.14 -13.28 19.96
CA THR A 303 -14.29 -11.96 19.34
C THR A 303 -15.75 -11.56 19.18
N CYS A 304 -16.62 -12.47 18.71
CA CYS A 304 -18.05 -12.19 18.69
C CYS A 304 -18.58 -11.91 20.10
N TYR A 305 -18.31 -12.83 21.04
CA TYR A 305 -18.76 -12.71 22.42
C TYR A 305 -18.36 -11.37 23.03
N ASN A 306 -17.07 -11.03 22.95
CA ASN A 306 -16.54 -9.82 23.55
C ASN A 306 -17.04 -8.56 22.86
N ALA A 307 -17.18 -8.55 21.52
CA ALA A 307 -17.71 -7.39 20.81
C ALA A 307 -19.16 -7.09 21.23
N ILE A 308 -19.97 -8.14 21.42
CA ILE A 308 -21.36 -7.98 21.85
C ILE A 308 -21.46 -7.66 23.34
N MET A 309 -20.79 -8.42 24.21
CA MET A 309 -20.92 -8.25 25.66
C MET A 309 -20.23 -6.99 26.20
N ASN A 310 -19.15 -6.54 25.55
CA ASN A 310 -18.45 -5.33 25.98
C ASN A 310 -18.81 -4.08 25.18
N GLY A 311 -19.43 -4.24 24.01
CA GLY A 311 -19.90 -3.13 23.18
C GLY A 311 -18.80 -2.34 22.46
N GLU A 312 -17.56 -2.82 22.46
CA GLU A 312 -16.43 -2.15 21.82
C GLU A 312 -15.46 -3.13 21.16
N ALA A 313 -14.82 -2.67 20.10
CA ALA A 313 -13.67 -3.34 19.50
C ALA A 313 -12.66 -2.30 19.02
N ARG A 314 -11.38 -2.69 18.99
CA ARG A 314 -10.31 -1.92 18.37
C ARG A 314 -9.82 -2.69 17.17
N LEU A 315 -9.73 -2.06 16.02
CA LEU A 315 -9.28 -2.70 14.81
C LEU A 315 -8.02 -2.05 14.29
N SER A 316 -7.19 -2.86 13.64
CA SER A 316 -6.00 -2.38 12.95
C SER A 316 -5.99 -2.92 11.54
N TYR A 317 -5.68 -2.04 10.59
CA TYR A 317 -5.31 -2.38 9.23
C TYR A 317 -3.84 -2.05 9.05
N TYR A 318 -3.06 -2.99 8.51
CA TYR A 318 -1.63 -2.83 8.37
C TYR A 318 -1.12 -3.45 7.07
N GLU A 319 -0.40 -2.65 6.29
CA GLU A 319 0.36 -3.07 5.12
C GLU A 319 1.84 -3.04 5.46
N TYR A 320 2.56 -4.09 5.05
CA TYR A 320 3.99 -4.19 5.24
C TYR A 320 4.69 -4.64 3.96
N ASP A 321 5.60 -3.80 3.46
CA ASP A 321 6.48 -4.14 2.35
C ASP A 321 7.95 -4.11 2.80
N PRO A 322 8.59 -5.27 3.04
CA PRO A 322 9.97 -5.31 3.50
C PRO A 322 10.98 -4.82 2.45
N ALA A 323 10.60 -4.70 1.16
CA ALA A 323 11.48 -4.23 0.10
C ALA A 323 11.54 -2.69 0.02
N ALA A 324 10.60 -1.99 0.65
CA ALA A 324 10.54 -0.54 0.61
C ALA A 324 11.60 0.13 1.52
N LEU A 325 12.35 1.06 0.94
CA LEU A 325 13.35 1.85 1.64
C LEU A 325 12.70 2.86 2.58
N GLU A 326 11.71 3.60 2.08
CA GLU A 326 10.98 4.59 2.86
C GLU A 326 10.21 3.94 4.00
N LYS A 327 10.31 4.51 5.20
CA LYS A 327 9.67 3.93 6.38
C LYS A 327 8.15 4.07 6.31
N THR A 328 7.67 5.23 5.88
CA THR A 328 6.25 5.63 5.91
C THR A 328 5.94 6.60 4.78
N GLY A 329 4.76 6.49 4.19
CA GLY A 329 4.33 7.38 3.12
C GLY A 329 3.25 6.72 2.27
N LEU A 330 2.23 7.49 1.89
CA LEU A 330 1.17 7.02 0.99
C LEU A 330 1.46 7.33 -0.49
N GLU A 331 2.23 8.39 -0.78
CA GLU A 331 2.56 8.82 -2.14
C GLU A 331 3.75 8.06 -2.75
N VAL A 332 4.59 7.44 -1.90
CA VAL A 332 5.78 6.69 -2.31
C VAL A 332 5.72 5.28 -1.75
N PRO A 333 6.24 4.26 -2.47
CA PRO A 333 6.38 2.91 -1.93
C PRO A 333 7.06 2.93 -0.56
N SER A 334 6.34 2.51 0.47
CA SER A 334 6.75 2.66 1.86
C SER A 334 6.48 1.40 2.65
N ARG A 335 7.36 1.14 3.61
CA ARG A 335 7.39 -0.11 4.37
C ARG A 335 6.19 -0.29 5.28
N ASN A 336 5.65 0.78 5.84
CA ASN A 336 4.57 0.74 6.80
C ASN A 336 3.43 1.66 6.35
N ARG A 337 2.24 1.08 6.19
CA ARG A 337 1.00 1.83 5.99
C ARG A 337 -0.12 1.19 6.78
N GLY A 338 -1.18 1.94 7.06
CA GLY A 338 -2.32 1.36 7.77
C GLY A 338 -3.21 2.37 8.45
N ALA A 339 -4.03 1.88 9.37
CA ALA A 339 -4.87 2.70 10.23
C ALA A 339 -5.27 1.90 11.47
N ARG A 340 -5.65 2.61 12.53
CA ARG A 340 -6.38 2.02 13.64
C ARG A 340 -7.79 2.60 13.69
N ILE A 341 -8.75 1.74 13.98
CA ILE A 341 -10.18 2.06 13.98
C ILE A 341 -10.72 1.76 15.37
N ILE A 342 -11.31 2.75 16.01
CA ILE A 342 -12.00 2.60 17.29
C ILE A 342 -13.48 2.50 16.99
N THR A 343 -14.13 1.46 17.50
CA THR A 343 -15.54 1.19 17.20
C THR A 343 -16.35 0.84 18.42
N LYS A 344 -17.66 1.08 18.31
CA LYS A 344 -18.69 0.57 19.22
C LYS A 344 -19.65 -0.32 18.49
N THR A 345 -20.15 -1.35 19.17
CA THR A 345 -21.17 -2.24 18.63
C THR A 345 -22.47 -1.46 18.43
N ASP A 346 -22.98 -1.45 17.20
CA ASP A 346 -24.32 -1.00 16.89
C ASP A 346 -25.26 -2.19 17.07
N TYR A 347 -25.94 -2.26 18.22
CA TYR A 347 -26.84 -3.36 18.56
C TYR A 347 -28.13 -3.39 17.72
N LYS A 348 -28.45 -2.30 17.02
CA LYS A 348 -29.60 -2.26 16.13
C LYS A 348 -29.27 -2.87 14.77
N GLN A 349 -28.07 -2.65 14.26
CA GLN A 349 -27.65 -3.20 12.96
C GLN A 349 -26.94 -4.55 13.07
N THR A 350 -26.33 -4.85 14.22
CA THR A 350 -25.76 -6.16 14.50
C THR A 350 -26.86 -7.20 14.58
N SER A 351 -26.58 -8.41 14.09
CA SER A 351 -27.50 -9.54 14.22
C SER A 351 -26.82 -10.83 14.62
N LEU A 352 -27.57 -11.67 15.33
CA LEU A 352 -27.19 -13.00 15.76
C LEU A 352 -27.87 -14.05 14.89
N ILE A 353 -27.11 -15.09 14.57
CA ILE A 353 -27.53 -16.18 13.69
C ILE A 353 -27.37 -17.49 14.47
N ASP A 354 -28.36 -18.37 14.37
CA ASP A 354 -28.37 -19.66 15.04
C ASP A 354 -27.44 -20.69 14.37
N LEU A 355 -27.35 -21.89 14.96
CA LEU A 355 -26.55 -23.00 14.41
C LEU A 355 -27.07 -23.53 13.05
N ASN A 356 -28.32 -23.25 12.71
CA ASN A 356 -28.95 -23.61 11.43
C ASN A 356 -28.87 -22.48 10.40
N ARG A 357 -28.09 -21.42 10.69
CA ARG A 357 -27.92 -20.23 9.85
C ARG A 357 -29.19 -19.40 9.64
N GLN A 358 -30.11 -19.44 10.59
CA GLN A 358 -31.30 -18.59 10.62
C GLN A 358 -31.10 -17.41 11.59
N PRO A 359 -31.71 -16.24 11.32
CA PRO A 359 -31.70 -15.13 12.28
C PRO A 359 -32.28 -15.59 13.62
N LEU A 360 -31.60 -15.23 14.72
CA LEU A 360 -32.10 -15.51 16.06
C LEU A 360 -33.27 -14.54 16.35
N PRO A 361 -34.47 -15.02 16.70
CA PRO A 361 -35.61 -14.14 16.94
C PRO A 361 -35.34 -13.12 18.06
N GLY A 362 -35.58 -11.83 17.79
CA GLY A 362 -35.32 -10.73 18.72
C GLY A 362 -33.88 -10.20 18.68
N PHE A 363 -33.03 -10.76 17.81
CA PHE A 363 -31.63 -10.36 17.60
C PHE A 363 -31.31 -10.24 16.10
N GLY A 364 -32.32 -10.04 15.26
CA GLY A 364 -32.18 -9.83 13.82
C GLY A 364 -31.74 -8.41 13.48
N THR A 365 -31.33 -8.20 12.23
CA THR A 365 -30.92 -6.85 11.77
C THR A 365 -32.12 -5.90 11.84
N GLY A 366 -31.95 -4.78 12.54
CA GLY A 366 -32.99 -3.79 12.82
C GLY A 366 -33.69 -4.00 14.17
N GLU A 367 -33.49 -5.14 14.82
CA GLU A 367 -34.01 -5.44 16.16
C GLU A 367 -32.96 -5.04 17.19
N GLU A 368 -33.20 -3.97 17.94
CA GLU A 368 -32.30 -3.54 19.00
C GLU A 368 -32.40 -4.50 20.19
N PHE A 369 -31.25 -4.99 20.67
CA PHE A 369 -31.18 -5.95 21.78
C PHE A 369 -30.15 -5.57 22.84
N THR A 370 -30.36 -6.05 24.07
CA THR A 370 -29.39 -5.89 25.17
C THR A 370 -28.44 -7.09 25.19
N PRO A 371 -27.12 -6.89 25.35
CA PRO A 371 -26.17 -8.01 25.40
C PRO A 371 -26.48 -9.06 26.47
N THR A 372 -27.02 -8.63 27.60
CA THR A 372 -27.37 -9.52 28.73
C THR A 372 -28.52 -10.47 28.43
N ASP A 373 -29.31 -10.20 27.40
CA ASP A 373 -30.47 -11.00 27.02
C ASP A 373 -30.09 -12.14 26.06
N VAL A 374 -28.84 -12.14 25.57
CA VAL A 374 -28.34 -13.12 24.60
C VAL A 374 -28.11 -14.48 25.27
N ASN A 375 -28.88 -15.48 24.86
CA ASN A 375 -28.54 -16.87 25.16
C ASN A 375 -27.42 -17.34 24.23
N TRP A 376 -26.20 -17.39 24.75
CA TRP A 376 -25.04 -17.77 23.94
C TRP A 376 -25.07 -19.21 23.43
N ASP A 377 -25.84 -20.12 24.04
CA ASP A 377 -25.93 -21.51 23.59
C ASP A 377 -26.71 -21.67 22.28
N SER A 378 -27.56 -20.70 21.93
CA SER A 378 -28.29 -20.70 20.65
C SER A 378 -27.54 -20.00 19.52
N VAL A 379 -26.48 -19.23 19.82
CA VAL A 379 -25.73 -18.46 18.82
C VAL A 379 -24.77 -19.38 18.05
N GLY A 380 -24.90 -19.40 16.72
CA GLY A 380 -23.96 -20.05 15.80
C GLY A 380 -22.96 -19.09 15.17
N SER A 381 -23.39 -17.88 14.80
CA SER A 381 -22.54 -16.83 14.24
C SER A 381 -23.11 -15.43 14.49
N CYS A 382 -22.31 -14.42 14.15
CA CYS A 382 -22.57 -13.03 14.45
C CYS A 382 -22.26 -12.18 13.22
N SER A 383 -23.26 -11.41 12.79
CA SER A 383 -23.13 -10.37 11.77
C SER A 383 -22.93 -9.04 12.49
N LEU A 384 -21.67 -8.65 12.68
CA LEU A 384 -21.31 -7.49 13.49
C LEU A 384 -21.33 -6.21 12.65
N TYR A 385 -22.03 -5.20 13.17
CA TYR A 385 -21.96 -3.82 12.71
C TYR A 385 -21.36 -2.99 13.83
N LEU A 386 -20.13 -2.51 13.63
CA LEU A 386 -19.41 -1.72 14.61
C LEU A 386 -19.28 -0.29 14.10
N LYS A 387 -20.02 0.64 14.71
CA LYS A 387 -19.96 2.07 14.38
C LYS A 387 -18.56 2.60 14.65
N VAL A 388 -17.97 3.25 13.64
CA VAL A 388 -16.66 3.90 13.78
C VAL A 388 -16.82 5.16 14.60
N GLU A 389 -16.09 5.24 15.71
CA GLU A 389 -15.99 6.43 16.53
C GLU A 389 -14.81 7.31 16.11
N ASN A 390 -13.68 6.68 15.76
CA ASN A 390 -12.48 7.37 15.31
C ASN A 390 -11.65 6.49 14.37
N ILE A 391 -10.96 7.15 13.44
CA ILE A 391 -9.83 6.59 12.68
C ILE A 391 -8.60 7.39 13.08
N ILE A 392 -7.56 6.70 13.54
CA ILE A 392 -6.37 7.32 14.11
C ILE A 392 -5.10 6.76 13.45
N PRO A 393 -3.95 7.44 13.59
CA PRO A 393 -2.73 7.04 12.93
C PRO A 393 -2.29 5.65 13.36
N LEU A 394 -1.60 4.94 12.47
CA LEU A 394 -0.85 3.73 12.82
C LEU A 394 0.14 4.07 13.95
N GLY A 395 0.27 3.17 14.92
CA GLY A 395 0.99 3.38 16.18
C GLY A 395 2.09 2.36 16.40
#